data_AF-A0A4W5RLU1-F1
#
_entry.id   AF-A0A4W5RLU1-F1
#
_cell.length_a   1.000
_cell.length_b   1.000
_cell.length_c   1.000
_cell.angle_alpha   90.00
_cell.angle_beta   90.00
_cell.angle_gamma   90.00
#
_symmetry.space_group_name_H-M   'P 1'
#
loop_
_entity.id
_entity.type
_entity.pdbx_description
1 polymer ?
#
loop_
_entity_poly.entity_id
_entity_poly.type
_entity_poly.pdbx_seq_one_letter_code
_entity_poly.pdbx_strand_id
1 'polypeptide(L)'
;MHPYGCEAETSLQELFDFFTRCLQNGEWELAGACVPQLCDAGGEVSQRLRDIIKAIITYPYLLEWESVGSPHKLAWLWLQVLEKWTKEEVSVSVRRELEFLLLLEELGDEVPETTLKELHQAFLTTQSEERKGSGVPGVSSGTGDALSPGIETCLEALLDQKRPRVAQALVSFLDDHPRSVNTGDHILQDTFIRYLMERVEHLGPGPEEMEGWAEEMCVVLALMPLRSERCGGGGGQLEALCEALWRAREGPMREERVLSSLLRPHCHILLSHYCSTALRLHRDRLLRETPSTQGERDFYFLHFT
;
A
#
# COMPACT_ATOMS: atom_id res chain seq x y z
N MET A 1 -29.34 -55.24 1.98
CA MET A 1 -28.74 -55.45 0.65
C MET A 1 -27.89 -54.23 0.35
N HIS A 2 -26.57 -54.31 0.50
CA HIS A 2 -25.67 -53.24 0.03
C HIS A 2 -25.53 -53.41 -1.48
N PRO A 3 -25.77 -52.39 -2.31
CA PRO A 3 -25.49 -52.50 -3.74
C PRO A 3 -23.97 -52.59 -3.93
N TYR A 4 -23.50 -53.81 -4.18
CA TYR A 4 -22.11 -54.05 -4.58
C TYR A 4 -21.82 -53.26 -5.87
N GLY A 5 -20.73 -52.49 -5.87
CA GLY A 5 -20.31 -51.65 -7.02
C GLY A 5 -20.47 -50.14 -6.85
N CYS A 6 -21.17 -49.66 -5.82
CA CYS A 6 -21.29 -48.23 -5.48
C CYS A 6 -20.30 -47.77 -4.40
N GLU A 7 -19.35 -48.63 -3.98
CA GLU A 7 -18.46 -48.39 -2.83
C GLU A 7 -17.67 -47.08 -2.95
N ALA A 8 -17.20 -46.77 -4.16
CA ALA A 8 -16.49 -45.53 -4.45
C ALA A 8 -17.39 -44.29 -4.26
N GLU A 9 -18.62 -44.33 -4.78
CA GLU A 9 -19.59 -43.24 -4.64
C GLU A 9 -20.03 -43.05 -3.18
N THR A 10 -20.27 -44.14 -2.45
CA THR A 10 -20.58 -44.08 -1.01
C THR A 10 -19.41 -43.55 -0.19
N SER A 11 -18.17 -43.94 -0.51
CA SER A 11 -16.98 -43.45 0.19
C SER A 11 -16.75 -41.95 -0.03
N LEU A 12 -17.03 -41.44 -1.23
CA LEU A 12 -16.96 -40.01 -1.54
C LEU A 12 -18.05 -39.22 -0.80
N GLN A 13 -19.25 -39.77 -0.72
CA GLN A 13 -20.33 -39.14 0.04
C GLN A 13 -20.01 -39.09 1.54
N GLU A 14 -19.48 -40.18 2.11
CA GLU A 14 -19.03 -40.23 3.50
C GLU A 14 -17.89 -39.24 3.79
N LEU A 15 -16.96 -39.08 2.84
CA LEU A 15 -15.88 -38.09 2.93
C LEU A 15 -16.43 -36.65 2.88
N PHE A 16 -17.42 -36.38 2.05
CA PHE A 16 -18.09 -35.08 1.99
C PHE A 16 -18.88 -34.78 3.28
N ASP A 17 -19.54 -35.79 3.84
CA ASP A 17 -20.23 -35.67 5.12
C ASP A 17 -19.24 -35.49 6.29
N PHE A 18 -18.05 -36.09 6.19
CA PHE A 18 -16.96 -35.86 7.15
C PHE A 18 -16.41 -34.43 7.03
N PHE A 19 -16.15 -33.96 5.80
CA PHE A 19 -15.74 -32.59 5.53
C PHE A 19 -16.71 -31.55 6.12
N THR A 20 -18.01 -31.71 5.89
CA THR A 20 -19.02 -30.79 6.43
C THR A 20 -19.10 -30.82 7.96
N ARG A 21 -18.91 -31.99 8.59
CA ARG A 21 -18.79 -32.09 10.05
C ARG A 21 -17.55 -31.37 10.58
N CYS A 22 -16.40 -31.52 9.93
CA CYS A 22 -15.18 -30.81 10.31
C CYS A 22 -15.35 -29.28 10.20
N LEU A 23 -16.03 -28.78 9.16
CA LEU A 23 -16.36 -27.36 9.03
C LEU A 23 -17.25 -26.85 10.16
N GLN A 24 -18.24 -27.64 10.59
CA GLN A 24 -19.15 -27.29 11.68
C GLN A 24 -18.45 -27.25 13.04
N ASN A 25 -17.45 -28.11 13.23
CA ASN A 25 -16.71 -28.23 14.48
C ASN A 25 -15.47 -27.31 14.54
N GLY A 26 -15.22 -26.49 13.52
CA GLY A 26 -14.03 -25.64 13.44
C GLY A 26 -12.70 -26.41 13.26
N GLU A 27 -12.76 -27.63 12.74
CA GLU A 27 -11.60 -28.50 12.47
C GLU A 27 -11.03 -28.23 11.06
N TRP A 28 -10.45 -27.05 10.87
CA TRP A 28 -10.08 -26.54 9.55
C TRP A 28 -9.00 -27.35 8.82
N GLU A 29 -8.01 -27.87 9.54
CA GLU A 29 -6.94 -28.68 8.94
C GLU A 29 -7.47 -30.02 8.42
N LEU A 30 -8.39 -30.64 9.17
CA LEU A 30 -9.04 -31.90 8.79
C LEU A 30 -9.95 -31.68 7.59
N ALA A 31 -10.74 -30.59 7.60
CA ALA A 31 -11.55 -30.21 6.45
C ALA A 31 -10.69 -29.96 5.20
N GLY A 32 -9.57 -29.25 5.35
CA GLY A 32 -8.63 -28.99 4.25
C GLY A 32 -7.98 -30.25 3.67
N ALA A 33 -7.74 -31.28 4.49
CA ALA A 33 -7.17 -32.55 4.05
C ALA A 33 -8.12 -33.37 3.15
N CYS A 34 -9.43 -33.16 3.26
CA CYS A 34 -10.43 -33.81 2.42
C CYS A 34 -10.52 -33.21 1.02
N VAL A 35 -10.13 -31.94 0.85
CA VAL A 35 -10.32 -31.17 -0.39
C VAL A 35 -9.68 -31.82 -1.63
N PRO A 36 -8.42 -32.32 -1.61
CA PRO A 36 -7.80 -32.90 -2.80
C PRO A 36 -8.61 -34.07 -3.36
N GLN A 37 -9.01 -35.00 -2.48
CA GLN A 37 -9.75 -36.21 -2.86
C GLN A 37 -11.16 -35.88 -3.38
N LEU A 38 -11.82 -34.88 -2.78
CA LEU A 38 -13.14 -34.42 -3.22
C LEU A 38 -13.07 -33.59 -4.52
N CYS A 39 -11.97 -32.89 -4.77
CA CYS A 39 -11.72 -32.19 -6.03
C CYS A 39 -11.50 -33.18 -7.18
N ASP A 40 -10.65 -34.20 -6.97
CA ASP A 40 -10.26 -35.20 -7.97
C ASP A 40 -11.42 -36.12 -8.38
N ALA A 41 -12.40 -36.31 -7.49
CA ALA A 41 -13.59 -37.13 -7.74
C ALA A 41 -14.47 -36.65 -8.92
N GLY A 42 -14.37 -35.37 -9.28
CA GLY A 42 -15.19 -34.76 -10.33
C GLY A 42 -16.70 -34.76 -10.03
N GLY A 43 -17.50 -34.23 -10.95
CA GLY A 43 -18.96 -34.27 -10.84
C GLY A 43 -19.59 -33.31 -9.82
N GLU A 44 -20.79 -33.64 -9.34
CA GLU A 44 -21.62 -32.77 -8.51
C GLU A 44 -20.99 -32.48 -7.13
N VAL A 45 -20.33 -33.46 -6.52
CA VAL A 45 -19.66 -33.32 -5.21
C VAL A 45 -18.53 -32.29 -5.28
N SER A 46 -17.73 -32.33 -6.34
CA SER A 46 -16.65 -31.37 -6.60
C SER A 46 -17.19 -29.95 -6.79
N GLN A 47 -18.33 -29.79 -7.45
CA GLN A 47 -18.97 -28.47 -7.60
C GLN A 47 -19.51 -27.94 -6.28
N ARG A 48 -20.24 -28.76 -5.51
CA ARG A 48 -20.76 -28.38 -4.19
C ARG A 48 -19.63 -27.99 -3.23
N LEU A 49 -18.52 -28.72 -3.25
CA LEU A 49 -17.32 -28.38 -2.48
C LEU A 49 -16.81 -26.97 -2.84
N ARG A 50 -16.64 -26.69 -4.14
CA ARG A 50 -16.19 -25.37 -4.61
C ARG A 50 -17.15 -24.26 -4.21
N ASP A 51 -18.46 -24.49 -4.31
CA ASP A 51 -19.48 -23.52 -3.93
C ASP A 51 -19.43 -23.23 -2.42
N ILE A 52 -19.23 -24.25 -1.58
CA ILE A 52 -19.03 -24.09 -0.14
C ILE A 52 -17.77 -23.28 0.15
N ILE A 53 -16.62 -23.64 -0.45
CA ILE A 53 -15.36 -22.93 -0.20
C ILE A 53 -15.48 -21.45 -0.63
N LYS A 54 -16.10 -21.16 -1.78
CA LYS A 54 -16.38 -19.78 -2.23
C LYS A 54 -17.31 -19.05 -1.27
N ALA A 55 -18.32 -19.72 -0.72
CA ALA A 55 -19.20 -19.12 0.28
C ALA A 55 -18.44 -18.78 1.57
N ILE A 56 -17.50 -19.62 2.01
CA ILE A 56 -16.66 -19.34 3.20
C ILE A 56 -15.77 -18.12 2.95
N ILE A 57 -15.16 -18.03 1.77
CA ILE A 57 -14.31 -16.88 1.40
C ILE A 57 -15.13 -15.58 1.35
N THR A 58 -16.37 -15.65 0.84
CA THR A 58 -17.23 -14.47 0.67
C THR A 58 -17.94 -14.06 1.97
N TYR A 59 -18.30 -15.03 2.82
CA TYR A 59 -19.08 -14.83 4.04
C TYR A 59 -18.49 -15.61 5.23
N PRO A 60 -17.29 -15.25 5.70
CA PRO A 60 -16.59 -16.02 6.74
C PRO A 60 -17.25 -15.98 8.12
N TYR A 61 -18.13 -15.01 8.35
CA TYR A 61 -18.81 -14.78 9.63
C TYR A 61 -19.87 -15.83 10.00
N LEU A 62 -20.22 -16.73 9.08
CA LEU A 62 -21.24 -17.76 9.29
C LEU A 62 -20.70 -19.02 10.00
N LEU A 63 -19.39 -19.09 10.25
CA LEU A 63 -18.70 -20.26 10.80
C LEU A 63 -18.02 -19.98 12.14
N GLU A 64 -17.68 -21.02 12.89
CA GLU A 64 -16.99 -20.93 14.19
C GLU A 64 -15.48 -20.61 14.02
N TRP A 65 -15.15 -19.35 13.71
CA TRP A 65 -13.78 -18.91 13.41
C TRP A 65 -12.84 -18.76 14.63
N GLU A 66 -13.33 -19.04 15.85
CA GLU A 66 -12.59 -18.81 17.11
C GLU A 66 -11.23 -19.51 17.15
N SER A 67 -11.12 -20.72 16.56
CA SER A 67 -9.87 -21.49 16.52
C SER A 67 -8.79 -20.89 15.60
N VAL A 68 -9.18 -20.03 14.65
CA VAL A 68 -8.28 -19.34 13.71
C VAL A 68 -8.03 -17.89 14.14
N GLY A 69 -8.77 -17.42 15.14
CA GLY A 69 -8.64 -16.10 15.75
C GLY A 69 -9.39 -14.99 15.02
N SER A 70 -9.54 -15.05 13.70
CA SER A 70 -10.37 -14.10 12.96
C SER A 70 -11.08 -14.72 11.75
N PRO A 71 -12.27 -14.20 11.39
CA PRO A 71 -13.00 -14.66 10.21
C PRO A 71 -12.23 -14.38 8.91
N HIS A 72 -11.45 -13.29 8.84
CA HIS A 72 -10.66 -12.97 7.63
C HIS A 72 -9.48 -13.93 7.46
N LYS A 73 -8.79 -14.34 8.54
CA LYS A 73 -7.76 -15.39 8.47
C LYS A 73 -8.33 -16.73 8.02
N LEU A 74 -9.55 -17.06 8.45
CA LEU A 74 -10.27 -18.24 7.96
C LEU A 74 -10.56 -18.14 6.46
N ALA A 75 -11.12 -17.01 5.98
CA ALA A 75 -11.33 -16.78 4.56
C ALA A 75 -10.03 -16.89 3.75
N TRP A 76 -8.92 -16.37 4.28
CA TRP A 76 -7.61 -16.43 3.63
C TRP A 76 -7.07 -17.86 3.52
N LEU A 77 -7.19 -18.65 4.60
CA LEU A 77 -6.84 -20.07 4.58
C LEU A 77 -7.59 -20.80 3.47
N TRP A 78 -8.90 -20.58 3.38
CA TRP A 78 -9.75 -21.23 2.38
C TRP A 78 -9.48 -20.72 0.96
N LEU A 79 -9.11 -19.46 0.79
CA LEU A 79 -8.63 -18.94 -0.49
C LEU A 79 -7.37 -19.68 -0.96
N GLN A 80 -6.39 -19.87 -0.07
CA GLN A 80 -5.17 -20.63 -0.39
C GLN A 80 -5.47 -22.09 -0.73
N VAL A 81 -6.38 -22.72 0.00
CA VAL A 81 -6.84 -24.10 -0.28
C VAL A 81 -7.51 -24.17 -1.65
N LEU A 82 -8.37 -23.22 -1.99
CA LEU A 82 -9.05 -23.18 -3.29
C LEU A 82 -8.03 -23.02 -4.44
N GLU A 83 -7.15 -22.03 -4.35
CA GLU A 83 -6.14 -21.72 -5.39
C GLU A 83 -5.18 -22.89 -5.59
N LYS A 84 -4.79 -23.56 -4.50
CA LYS A 84 -3.89 -24.72 -4.55
C LYS A 84 -4.50 -25.93 -5.25
N TRP A 85 -5.78 -26.23 -4.99
CA TRP A 85 -6.38 -27.51 -5.39
C TRP A 85 -7.30 -27.41 -6.62
N THR A 86 -7.88 -26.25 -6.91
CA THR A 86 -8.92 -26.15 -7.95
C THR A 86 -8.50 -25.38 -9.20
N LYS A 87 -7.33 -24.71 -9.21
CA LYS A 87 -6.90 -23.77 -10.27
C LYS A 87 -7.94 -22.67 -10.61
N GLU A 88 -9.07 -22.62 -9.89
CA GLU A 88 -10.07 -21.59 -10.01
C GLU A 88 -9.63 -20.40 -9.17
N GLU A 89 -9.67 -19.24 -9.78
CA GLU A 89 -9.42 -17.97 -9.12
C GLU A 89 -10.75 -17.40 -8.62
N VAL A 90 -10.77 -16.91 -7.38
CA VAL A 90 -11.87 -16.08 -6.89
C VAL A 90 -11.81 -14.75 -7.62
N SER A 91 -12.94 -14.05 -7.75
CA SER A 91 -12.96 -12.72 -8.35
C SER A 91 -11.95 -11.81 -7.66
N VAL A 92 -11.14 -11.10 -8.47
CA VAL A 92 -10.06 -10.21 -8.02
C VAL A 92 -10.56 -9.23 -6.94
N SER A 93 -11.79 -8.73 -7.05
CA SER A 93 -12.40 -7.84 -6.06
C SER A 93 -12.53 -8.46 -4.66
N VAL A 94 -12.96 -9.73 -4.57
CA VAL A 94 -13.14 -10.44 -3.28
C VAL A 94 -11.77 -10.74 -2.67
N ARG A 95 -10.80 -11.15 -3.49
CA ARG A 95 -9.42 -11.33 -3.03
C ARG A 95 -8.84 -10.02 -2.49
N ARG A 96 -8.99 -8.93 -3.23
CA ARG A 96 -8.49 -7.60 -2.86
C ARG A 96 -9.15 -7.06 -1.59
N GLU A 97 -10.46 -7.25 -1.45
CA GLU A 97 -11.21 -6.91 -0.24
C GLU A 97 -10.71 -7.71 0.96
N LEU A 98 -10.47 -9.01 0.79
CA LEU A 98 -9.92 -9.85 1.85
C LEU A 98 -8.50 -9.43 2.26
N GLU A 99 -7.62 -9.12 1.29
CA GLU A 99 -6.28 -8.58 1.57
C GLU A 99 -6.34 -7.26 2.35
N PHE A 100 -7.30 -6.39 2.00
CA PHE A 100 -7.52 -5.13 2.71
C PHE A 100 -8.05 -5.36 4.14
N LEU A 101 -8.98 -6.29 4.34
CA LEU A 101 -9.51 -6.61 5.68
C LEU A 101 -8.42 -7.21 6.59
N LEU A 102 -7.53 -8.04 6.05
CA LEU A 102 -6.36 -8.53 6.78
C LEU A 102 -5.39 -7.41 7.17
N LEU A 103 -5.21 -6.41 6.29
CA LEU A 103 -4.41 -5.22 6.59
C LEU A 103 -5.04 -4.40 7.73
N LEU A 104 -6.38 -4.27 7.75
CA LEU A 104 -7.08 -3.61 8.86
C LEU A 104 -6.92 -4.37 10.18
N GLU A 105 -6.90 -5.70 10.17
CA GLU A 105 -6.60 -6.49 11.38
C GLU A 105 -5.17 -6.26 11.88
N GLU A 106 -4.20 -6.04 10.99
CA GLU A 106 -2.82 -5.74 11.37
C GLU A 106 -2.66 -4.36 12.02
N LEU A 107 -3.61 -3.43 11.80
CA LEU A 107 -3.64 -2.15 12.50
C LEU A 107 -4.00 -2.34 13.99
N GLY A 108 -4.67 -3.44 14.34
CA GLY A 108 -5.01 -3.80 15.71
C GLY A 108 -5.90 -2.77 16.43
N ASP A 109 -5.90 -2.83 17.76
CA ASP A 109 -6.68 -1.94 18.63
C ASP A 109 -6.09 -0.52 18.77
N GLU A 110 -4.94 -0.26 18.13
CA GLU A 110 -4.25 1.03 18.20
C GLU A 110 -4.99 2.13 17.42
N VAL A 111 -5.77 1.73 16.41
CA VAL A 111 -6.54 2.63 15.57
C VAL A 111 -8.01 2.65 16.03
N PRO A 112 -8.62 3.82 16.23
CA PRO A 112 -10.03 3.91 16.61
C PRO A 112 -10.96 3.22 15.62
N GLU A 113 -11.99 2.55 16.11
CA GLU A 113 -12.99 1.85 15.28
C GLU A 113 -13.66 2.78 14.26
N THR A 114 -13.79 4.07 14.58
CA THR A 114 -14.29 5.10 13.66
C THR A 114 -13.40 5.24 12.44
N THR A 115 -12.08 5.28 12.64
CA THR A 115 -11.10 5.41 11.56
C THR A 115 -11.02 4.14 10.73
N LEU A 116 -11.16 2.96 11.34
CA LEU A 116 -11.25 1.68 10.60
C LEU A 116 -12.47 1.64 9.69
N LYS A 117 -13.63 2.13 10.15
CA LYS A 117 -14.84 2.26 9.34
C LYS A 117 -14.66 3.26 8.20
N GLU A 118 -13.98 4.38 8.45
CA GLU A 118 -13.65 5.36 7.42
C GLU A 118 -12.73 4.78 6.34
N LEU A 119 -11.67 4.05 6.73
CA LEU A 119 -10.76 3.37 5.81
C LEU A 119 -11.49 2.34 4.96
N HIS A 120 -12.34 1.51 5.58
CA HIS A 120 -13.12 0.53 4.84
C HIS A 120 -14.13 1.19 3.90
N GLN A 121 -14.79 2.27 4.33
CA GLN A 121 -15.69 3.02 3.47
C GLN A 121 -14.95 3.65 2.28
N ALA A 122 -13.76 4.22 2.49
CA ALA A 122 -12.93 4.77 1.43
C ALA A 122 -12.55 3.68 0.41
N PHE A 123 -12.14 2.50 0.86
CA PHE A 123 -11.85 1.36 0.00
C PHE A 123 -13.08 0.85 -0.78
N LEU A 124 -14.26 0.80 -0.16
CA LEU A 124 -15.49 0.42 -0.87
C LEU A 124 -15.89 1.45 -1.94
N THR A 125 -15.66 2.74 -1.67
CA THR A 125 -15.90 3.79 -2.67
C THR A 125 -14.98 3.64 -3.88
N THR A 126 -13.71 3.30 -3.68
CA THR A 126 -12.81 3.03 -4.81
C THR A 126 -13.29 1.81 -5.59
N GLN A 127 -13.55 0.66 -4.95
CA GLN A 127 -14.07 -0.52 -5.68
C GLN A 127 -15.40 -0.27 -6.41
N SER A 128 -16.30 0.56 -5.88
CA SER A 128 -17.56 0.89 -6.55
C SER A 128 -17.38 1.67 -7.85
N GLU A 129 -16.35 2.50 -7.95
CA GLU A 129 -16.05 3.25 -9.17
C GLU A 129 -15.53 2.33 -10.28
N GLU A 130 -14.77 1.28 -9.96
CA GLU A 130 -14.38 0.23 -10.92
C GLU A 130 -15.60 -0.40 -11.59
N ARG A 131 -16.64 -0.66 -10.79
CA ARG A 131 -17.87 -1.33 -11.23
C ARG A 131 -18.77 -0.45 -12.10
N LYS A 132 -18.70 0.87 -11.94
CA LYS A 132 -19.47 1.87 -12.73
C LYS A 132 -18.79 2.26 -14.05
N GLY A 133 -17.54 1.86 -14.27
CA GLY A 133 -16.80 2.09 -15.52
C GLY A 133 -17.39 1.46 -16.79
N SER A 134 -18.54 0.78 -16.72
CA SER A 134 -19.21 0.13 -17.86
C SER A 134 -20.50 0.82 -18.34
N GLY A 135 -20.88 2.01 -17.86
CA GLY A 135 -22.11 2.64 -18.36
C GLY A 135 -22.32 4.11 -18.02
N VAL A 136 -22.17 4.97 -19.04
CA VAL A 136 -22.67 6.35 -19.23
C VAL A 136 -22.31 7.40 -18.16
N PRO A 137 -21.70 8.54 -18.54
CA PRO A 137 -21.47 9.65 -17.62
C PRO A 137 -22.76 10.45 -17.40
N GLY A 138 -23.30 10.40 -16.18
CA GLY A 138 -24.54 11.08 -15.84
C GLY A 138 -24.74 11.31 -14.34
N VAL A 139 -24.29 12.48 -13.89
CA VAL A 139 -24.84 13.30 -12.79
C VAL A 139 -24.71 12.81 -11.33
N SER A 140 -23.78 13.50 -10.66
CA SER A 140 -23.65 13.88 -9.24
C SER A 140 -23.45 12.82 -8.16
N SER A 141 -22.24 12.80 -7.60
CA SER A 141 -22.08 12.92 -6.15
C SER A 141 -21.27 14.18 -5.88
N GLY A 142 -21.94 15.24 -5.44
CA GLY A 142 -21.30 16.46 -4.97
C GLY A 142 -21.25 16.44 -3.46
N THR A 143 -20.06 16.26 -2.89
CA THR A 143 -19.57 16.91 -1.67
C THR A 143 -18.14 16.42 -1.41
N GLY A 144 -17.16 17.30 -1.70
CA GLY A 144 -15.76 17.23 -1.27
C GLY A 144 -15.11 15.86 -1.12
N ASP A 145 -14.40 15.42 -2.17
CA ASP A 145 -13.42 14.33 -2.18
C ASP A 145 -12.17 14.68 -1.33
N ALA A 146 -12.37 15.15 -0.11
CA ALA A 146 -11.33 15.24 0.89
C ALA A 146 -11.37 13.93 1.66
N LEU A 147 -10.26 13.19 1.62
CA LEU A 147 -10.02 12.09 2.54
C LEU A 147 -10.29 12.58 3.97
N SER A 148 -10.89 11.72 4.80
CA SER A 148 -11.17 12.10 6.18
C SER A 148 -9.87 12.44 6.91
N PRO A 149 -9.84 13.47 7.79
CA PRO A 149 -8.68 13.75 8.63
C PRO A 149 -8.27 12.54 9.50
N GLY A 150 -9.20 11.61 9.76
CA GLY A 150 -8.91 10.34 10.43
C GLY A 150 -7.91 9.46 9.67
N ILE A 151 -7.91 9.50 8.33
CA ILE A 151 -7.02 8.71 7.50
C ILE A 151 -5.61 9.30 7.51
N GLU A 152 -5.50 10.63 7.39
CA GLU A 152 -4.21 11.34 7.48
C GLU A 152 -3.53 11.12 8.83
N THR A 153 -4.29 11.30 9.92
CA THR A 153 -3.78 11.07 11.30
C THR A 153 -3.40 9.61 11.54
N CYS A 154 -4.12 8.66 10.94
CA CYS A 154 -3.75 7.24 10.99
C CYS A 154 -2.41 6.98 10.27
N LEU A 155 -2.22 7.58 9.09
CA LEU A 155 -0.96 7.44 8.36
C LEU A 155 0.21 8.08 9.11
N GLU A 156 0.03 9.25 9.71
CA GLU A 156 1.03 9.87 10.59
C GLU A 156 1.38 8.96 11.76
N ALA A 157 0.37 8.42 12.46
CA ALA A 157 0.58 7.51 13.57
C ALA A 157 1.38 6.27 13.15
N LEU A 158 1.09 5.69 11.97
CA LEU A 158 1.84 4.54 11.45
C LEU A 158 3.29 4.89 11.09
N LEU A 159 3.53 6.10 10.58
CA LEU A 159 4.88 6.58 10.29
C LEU A 159 5.66 6.81 11.60
N ASP A 160 5.05 7.40 12.62
CA ASP A 160 5.63 7.58 13.94
C ASP A 160 5.92 6.25 14.66
N GLN A 161 5.08 5.23 14.45
CA GLN A 161 5.28 3.87 14.94
C GLN A 161 6.32 3.06 14.15
N LYS A 162 7.00 3.67 13.17
CA LYS A 162 8.00 2.99 12.30
C LYS A 162 7.40 1.83 11.49
N ARG A 163 6.14 1.95 11.05
CA ARG A 163 5.44 1.00 10.18
C ARG A 163 5.16 1.56 8.77
N PRO A 164 6.17 2.09 8.04
CA PRO A 164 5.95 2.73 6.74
C PRO A 164 5.47 1.76 5.66
N ARG A 165 5.68 0.44 5.82
CA ARG A 165 5.16 -0.57 4.89
C ARG A 165 3.65 -0.73 4.99
N VAL A 166 3.10 -0.65 6.20
CA VAL A 166 1.66 -0.74 6.44
C VAL A 166 0.98 0.52 5.92
N ALA A 167 1.58 1.69 6.20
CA ALA A 167 1.13 2.97 5.64
C ALA A 167 1.15 2.94 4.10
N GLN A 168 2.24 2.46 3.48
CA GLN A 168 2.31 2.32 2.03
C GLN A 168 1.26 1.35 1.48
N ALA A 169 1.06 0.20 2.13
CA ALA A 169 0.06 -0.78 1.72
C ALA A 169 -1.34 -0.16 1.75
N LEU A 170 -1.70 0.56 2.82
CA LEU A 170 -2.97 1.27 2.92
C LEU A 170 -3.14 2.26 1.76
N VAL A 171 -2.12 3.08 1.50
CA VAL A 171 -2.18 4.02 0.39
C VAL A 171 -2.31 3.30 -0.95
N SER A 172 -1.64 2.16 -1.17
CA SER A 172 -1.80 1.40 -2.42
C SER A 172 -3.24 0.92 -2.63
N PHE A 173 -3.91 0.39 -1.59
CA PHE A 173 -5.30 -0.03 -1.70
C PHE A 173 -6.27 1.14 -1.96
N LEU A 174 -5.98 2.31 -1.38
CA LEU A 174 -6.78 3.52 -1.59
C LEU A 174 -6.49 4.19 -2.95
N ASP A 175 -5.30 4.00 -3.51
CA ASP A 175 -4.83 4.71 -4.71
C ASP A 175 -4.78 3.88 -6.02
N ASP A 176 -5.07 2.57 -6.03
CA ASP A 176 -4.88 1.73 -7.24
C ASP A 176 -5.77 2.10 -8.46
N HIS A 177 -6.42 3.26 -8.47
CA HIS A 177 -7.19 3.74 -9.63
C HIS A 177 -6.35 4.58 -10.58
N PRO A 178 -6.03 4.07 -11.80
CA PRO A 178 -5.35 4.85 -12.83
C PRO A 178 -6.28 5.89 -13.52
N ARG A 179 -7.46 6.20 -12.97
CA ARG A 179 -8.50 7.01 -13.64
C ARG A 179 -9.23 8.02 -12.77
N SER A 180 -8.97 8.11 -11.47
CA SER A 180 -9.44 9.25 -10.70
C SER A 180 -8.64 10.47 -11.13
N VAL A 181 -9.32 11.46 -11.71
CA VAL A 181 -8.73 12.76 -12.09
C VAL A 181 -8.79 13.71 -10.89
N ASN A 182 -9.00 13.19 -9.67
CA ASN A 182 -9.36 14.02 -8.53
C ASN A 182 -8.18 14.36 -7.64
N THR A 183 -8.24 15.60 -7.15
CA THR A 183 -7.26 16.34 -6.37
C THR A 183 -6.94 15.70 -4.99
N GLY A 184 -7.73 14.71 -4.55
CA GLY A 184 -7.58 14.01 -3.28
C GLY A 184 -6.39 13.04 -3.21
N ASP A 185 -5.92 12.54 -4.35
CA ASP A 185 -4.84 11.54 -4.42
C ASP A 185 -3.46 12.12 -4.02
N HIS A 186 -3.34 13.45 -4.02
CA HIS A 186 -2.13 14.13 -3.54
C HIS A 186 -2.04 14.16 -2.01
N ILE A 187 -3.16 14.06 -1.28
CA ILE A 187 -3.19 14.22 0.17
C ILE A 187 -2.38 13.12 0.87
N LEU A 188 -2.51 11.88 0.40
CA LEU A 188 -1.77 10.75 0.97
C LEU A 188 -0.27 10.85 0.68
N GLN A 189 0.11 11.24 -0.53
CA GLN A 189 1.51 11.50 -0.88
C GLN A 189 2.09 12.68 -0.08
N ASP A 190 1.34 13.77 0.03
CA ASP A 190 1.71 14.98 0.77
C ASP A 190 1.89 14.69 2.26
N THR A 191 1.14 13.74 2.84
CA THR A 191 1.32 13.30 4.22
C THR A 191 2.72 12.70 4.45
N PHE A 192 3.18 11.84 3.53
CA PHE A 192 4.55 11.31 3.59
C PHE A 192 5.60 12.40 3.37
N ILE A 193 5.37 13.31 2.41
CA ILE A 193 6.30 14.42 2.12
C ILE A 193 6.42 15.32 3.34
N ARG A 194 5.30 15.71 3.95
CA ARG A 194 5.25 16.54 5.15
C ARG A 194 5.94 15.88 6.33
N TYR A 195 5.68 14.59 6.58
CA TYR A 195 6.39 13.82 7.60
C TYR A 195 7.91 13.84 7.38
N LEU A 196 8.36 13.59 6.15
CA LEU A 196 9.79 13.64 5.81
C LEU A 196 10.38 15.04 5.96
N MET A 197 9.68 16.07 5.51
CA MET A 197 10.12 17.46 5.61
C MET A 197 10.30 17.88 7.07
N GLU A 198 9.30 17.61 7.93
CA GLU A 198 9.38 17.94 9.36
C GLU A 198 10.59 17.27 10.02
N ARG A 199 10.84 15.99 9.70
CA ARG A 199 11.97 15.25 10.27
C ARG A 199 13.32 15.70 9.72
N VAL A 200 13.42 15.95 8.41
CA VAL A 200 14.67 16.35 7.74
C VAL A 200 15.06 17.80 8.07
N GLU A 201 14.09 18.70 8.28
CA GLU A 201 14.35 20.11 8.57
C GLU A 201 14.50 20.43 10.07
N HIS A 202 13.86 19.68 10.97
CA HIS A 202 13.75 20.06 12.40
C HIS A 202 14.47 19.16 13.40
N LEU A 203 15.13 18.06 12.99
CA LEU A 203 15.79 17.16 13.93
C LEU A 203 17.25 16.88 13.54
N GLY A 204 18.16 17.38 14.37
CA GLY A 204 19.48 16.76 14.54
C GLY A 204 19.49 16.04 15.88
N PRO A 205 19.24 14.71 15.95
CA PRO A 205 19.53 13.94 17.15
C PRO A 205 21.04 13.64 17.21
N GLY A 206 21.55 13.38 18.42
CA GLY A 206 22.97 13.20 18.69
C GLY A 206 23.61 12.06 17.86
N PRO A 207 24.95 12.04 17.79
CA PRO A 207 25.72 11.26 16.81
C PRO A 207 25.48 9.74 16.80
N GLU A 208 24.93 9.14 17.87
CA GLU A 208 24.66 7.69 17.95
C GLU A 208 23.24 7.30 17.50
N GLU A 209 22.24 8.18 17.64
CA GLU A 209 20.86 7.94 17.17
C GLU A 209 20.66 8.34 15.69
N MET A 210 21.66 9.01 15.12
CA MET A 210 21.65 9.57 13.77
C MET A 210 21.64 8.53 12.65
N GLU A 211 22.24 7.35 12.90
CA GLU A 211 22.31 6.27 11.92
C GLU A 211 20.97 5.54 11.79
N GLY A 212 20.38 5.13 12.92
CA GLY A 212 19.05 4.51 12.94
C GLY A 212 17.96 5.45 12.41
N TRP A 213 18.04 6.74 12.75
CA TRP A 213 17.15 7.74 12.19
C TRP A 213 17.30 7.87 10.66
N ALA A 214 18.53 7.90 10.14
CA ALA A 214 18.76 8.00 8.70
C ALA A 214 18.27 6.75 7.95
N GLU A 215 18.45 5.57 8.52
CA GLU A 215 17.87 4.32 7.98
C GLU A 215 16.34 4.39 7.92
N GLU A 216 15.70 4.86 8.99
CA GLU A 216 14.25 5.05 9.03
C GLU A 216 13.77 6.01 7.95
N MET A 217 14.41 7.17 7.80
CA MET A 217 14.08 8.13 6.75
C MET A 217 14.30 7.55 5.35
N CYS A 218 15.38 6.80 5.14
CA CYS A 218 15.65 6.09 3.90
C CYS A 218 14.57 5.05 3.56
N VAL A 219 14.03 4.35 4.56
CA VAL A 219 12.92 3.41 4.39
C VAL A 219 11.64 4.15 4.03
N VAL A 220 11.31 5.24 4.71
CA VAL A 220 10.13 6.07 4.39
C VAL A 220 10.25 6.64 2.98
N LEU A 221 11.42 7.16 2.60
CA LEU A 221 11.70 7.66 1.24
C LEU A 221 11.58 6.57 0.18
N ALA A 222 12.00 5.33 0.48
CA ALA A 222 11.89 4.21 -0.44
C ALA A 222 10.44 3.75 -0.61
N LEU A 223 9.61 3.87 0.43
CA LEU A 223 8.23 3.39 0.44
C LEU A 223 7.20 4.47 0.09
N MET A 224 7.58 5.75 0.14
CA MET A 224 6.67 6.87 -0.16
C MET A 224 5.96 6.67 -1.49
N PRO A 225 4.63 6.73 -1.58
CA PRO A 225 3.92 6.60 -2.85
C PRO A 225 4.36 7.71 -3.84
N LEU A 226 4.60 7.36 -5.11
CA LEU A 226 4.74 8.37 -6.18
C LEU A 226 3.57 8.31 -7.12
N ARG A 227 3.13 9.49 -7.56
CA ARG A 227 2.21 9.64 -8.69
C ARG A 227 2.89 10.38 -9.83
N SER A 228 2.52 10.02 -11.06
CA SER A 228 3.01 10.67 -12.26
C SER A 228 2.36 12.04 -12.39
N GLU A 229 3.18 13.09 -12.47
CA GLU A 229 2.75 14.46 -12.76
C GLU A 229 2.15 14.56 -14.17
N ARG A 230 0.93 14.05 -14.37
CA ARG A 230 0.09 14.42 -15.53
C ARG A 230 -0.82 15.60 -15.23
N CYS A 231 -0.93 16.01 -13.96
CA CYS A 231 -1.67 17.19 -13.53
C CYS A 231 -0.73 18.17 -12.80
N GLY A 232 -0.47 19.31 -13.43
CA GLY A 232 0.53 20.30 -13.02
C GLY A 232 0.14 21.17 -11.81
N GLY A 233 -0.12 20.56 -10.66
CA GLY A 233 -0.43 21.26 -9.41
C GLY A 233 0.38 20.84 -8.18
N GLY A 234 0.93 19.62 -8.14
CA GLY A 234 1.56 19.03 -6.95
C GLY A 234 3.09 19.07 -6.89
N GLY A 235 3.78 19.58 -7.92
CA GLY A 235 5.25 19.51 -8.01
C GLY A 235 6.00 20.29 -6.91
N GLY A 236 5.37 21.31 -6.30
CA GLY A 236 6.04 22.21 -5.36
C GLY A 236 6.48 21.54 -4.04
N GLN A 237 5.66 20.66 -3.46
CA GLN A 237 6.02 19.94 -2.22
C GLN A 237 7.13 18.91 -2.47
N LEU A 238 7.05 18.21 -3.61
CA LEU A 238 8.07 17.24 -3.98
C LEU A 238 9.42 17.92 -4.31
N GLU A 239 9.39 19.06 -4.99
CA GLU A 239 10.57 19.89 -5.21
C GLU A 239 11.16 20.37 -3.89
N ALA A 240 10.33 20.86 -2.96
CA ALA A 240 10.78 21.29 -1.63
C ALA A 240 11.46 20.15 -0.86
N LEU A 241 10.90 18.94 -0.90
CA LEU A 241 11.52 17.74 -0.34
C LEU A 241 12.88 17.45 -0.97
N CYS A 242 12.97 17.51 -2.30
CA CYS A 242 14.23 17.30 -3.01
C CYS A 242 15.28 18.36 -2.63
N GLU A 243 14.88 19.62 -2.45
CA GLU A 243 15.78 20.67 -1.96
C GLU A 243 16.22 20.43 -0.51
N ALA A 244 15.32 20.01 0.37
CA ALA A 244 15.63 19.71 1.77
C ALA A 244 16.60 18.53 1.88
N LEU A 245 16.36 17.44 1.14
CA LEU A 245 17.27 16.29 1.05
C LEU A 245 18.64 16.70 0.51
N TRP A 246 18.67 17.55 -0.53
CA TRP A 246 19.93 18.07 -1.06
C TRP A 246 20.70 18.89 -0.02
N ARG A 247 20.02 19.72 0.78
CA ARG A 247 20.65 20.47 1.88
C ARG A 247 21.17 19.54 2.98
N ALA A 248 20.45 18.46 3.28
CA ALA A 248 20.81 17.47 4.28
C ALA A 248 21.97 16.53 3.88
N ARG A 249 22.43 16.58 2.63
CA ARG A 249 23.47 15.68 2.07
C ARG A 249 24.80 15.69 2.84
N GLU A 250 25.13 16.81 3.48
CA GLU A 250 26.37 16.96 4.25
C GLU A 250 26.26 16.37 5.67
N GLY A 251 25.07 15.88 6.05
CA GLY A 251 24.76 15.28 7.34
C GLY A 251 24.59 13.75 7.28
N PRO A 252 23.67 13.18 8.06
CA PRO A 252 23.49 11.73 8.18
C PRO A 252 22.76 11.14 6.96
N MET A 253 22.01 11.98 6.24
CA MET A 253 21.37 11.67 4.95
C MET A 253 22.36 11.88 3.81
N ARG A 254 23.45 11.12 3.80
CA ARG A 254 24.45 11.21 2.72
C ARG A 254 23.80 11.00 1.35
N GLU A 255 24.37 11.63 0.34
CA GLU A 255 23.83 11.59 -1.02
C GLU A 255 23.71 10.15 -1.55
N GLU A 256 24.64 9.26 -1.23
CA GLU A 256 24.56 7.86 -1.67
C GLU A 256 23.34 7.15 -1.08
N ARG A 257 22.99 7.46 0.18
CA ARG A 257 21.82 6.87 0.85
C ARG A 257 20.53 7.39 0.25
N VAL A 258 20.43 8.71 0.07
CA VAL A 258 19.28 9.33 -0.58
C VAL A 258 19.08 8.70 -1.97
N LEU A 259 20.11 8.68 -2.80
CA LEU A 259 20.05 8.07 -4.13
C LEU A 259 19.65 6.58 -4.06
N SER A 260 20.20 5.82 -3.11
CA SER A 260 19.83 4.40 -2.94
C SER A 260 18.36 4.20 -2.58
N SER A 261 17.77 5.09 -1.77
CA SER A 261 16.36 5.05 -1.39
C SER A 261 15.43 5.46 -2.54
N LEU A 262 15.88 6.39 -3.40
CA LEU A 262 15.10 6.84 -4.55
C LEU A 262 15.13 5.85 -5.73
N LEU A 263 16.09 4.91 -5.75
CA LEU A 263 16.17 3.86 -6.75
C LEU A 263 15.07 2.81 -6.55
N ARG A 264 14.06 2.85 -7.43
CA ARG A 264 12.95 1.90 -7.41
C ARG A 264 12.88 1.06 -8.68
N PRO A 265 12.48 -0.22 -8.59
CA PRO A 265 12.18 -1.02 -9.76
C PRO A 265 11.10 -0.34 -10.60
N HIS A 266 11.37 -0.10 -11.88
CA HIS A 266 10.41 0.41 -12.88
C HIS A 266 9.86 1.83 -12.62
N CYS A 267 10.41 2.61 -11.67
CA CYS A 267 10.01 3.99 -11.44
C CYS A 267 11.24 4.88 -11.18
N HIS A 268 11.49 5.84 -12.07
CA HIS A 268 12.63 6.76 -12.01
C HIS A 268 12.24 8.22 -11.77
N ILE A 269 10.95 8.48 -11.51
CA ILE A 269 10.41 9.84 -11.40
C ILE A 269 11.08 10.58 -10.24
N LEU A 270 11.04 10.02 -9.02
CA LEU A 270 11.70 10.61 -7.84
C LEU A 270 13.18 10.90 -8.07
N LEU A 271 13.90 9.93 -8.64
CA LEU A 271 15.32 10.08 -8.95
C LEU A 271 15.53 11.22 -9.96
N SER A 272 14.69 11.32 -10.98
CA SER A 272 14.76 12.40 -11.97
C SER A 272 14.51 13.78 -11.33
N HIS A 273 13.51 13.91 -10.44
CA HIS A 273 13.24 15.16 -9.72
C HIS A 273 14.40 15.55 -8.81
N TYR A 274 14.94 14.60 -8.05
CA TYR A 274 16.09 14.83 -7.19
C TYR A 274 17.32 15.26 -8.00
N CYS A 275 17.67 14.54 -9.07
CA CYS A 275 18.82 14.86 -9.92
C CYS A 275 18.66 16.23 -10.60
N SER A 276 17.46 16.56 -11.09
CA SER A 276 17.18 17.89 -11.66
C SER A 276 17.37 19.01 -10.63
N THR A 277 16.87 18.80 -9.41
CA THR A 277 17.00 19.74 -8.30
C THR A 277 18.46 19.90 -7.85
N ALA A 278 19.18 18.79 -7.71
CA ALA A 278 20.60 18.75 -7.40
C ALA A 278 21.43 19.52 -8.44
N LEU A 279 21.20 19.28 -9.73
CA LEU A 279 21.88 19.99 -10.82
C LEU A 279 21.60 21.50 -10.80
N ARG A 280 20.35 21.90 -10.57
CA ARG A 280 19.96 23.31 -10.44
C ARG A 280 20.68 23.97 -9.27
N LEU A 281 20.60 23.38 -8.08
CA LEU A 281 21.21 23.94 -6.87
C LEU A 281 22.74 23.93 -6.92
N HIS A 282 23.35 22.92 -7.55
CA HIS A 282 24.79 22.87 -7.77
C HIS A 282 25.25 23.99 -8.71
N ARG A 283 24.53 24.22 -9.81
CA ARG A 283 24.78 25.35 -10.72
C ARG A 283 24.65 26.69 -10.00
N ASP A 284 23.59 26.87 -9.22
CA ASP A 284 23.36 28.12 -8.48
C ASP A 284 24.47 28.39 -7.45
N ARG A 285 24.98 27.34 -6.81
CA ARG A 285 26.13 27.43 -5.90
C ARG A 285 27.40 27.88 -6.65
N LEU A 286 27.73 27.25 -7.78
CA LEU A 286 28.89 27.62 -8.59
C LEU A 286 28.81 29.07 -9.09
N LEU A 287 27.63 29.53 -9.53
CA LEU A 287 27.42 30.91 -9.97
C LEU A 287 27.54 31.94 -8.84
N ARG A 288 27.29 31.56 -7.58
CA ARG A 288 27.53 32.42 -6.41
C ARG A 288 28.99 32.41 -5.99
N GLU A 289 29.69 31.31 -6.20
CA GLU A 289 31.11 31.15 -5.87
C GLU A 289 32.04 31.75 -6.95
N THR A 290 31.55 32.02 -8.16
CA THR A 290 32.30 32.82 -9.14
C THR A 290 32.45 34.25 -8.62
N PRO A 291 33.69 34.74 -8.39
CA PRO A 291 33.87 36.13 -7.98
C PRO A 291 33.29 37.01 -9.08
N SER A 292 32.36 37.89 -8.72
CA SER A 292 31.94 38.99 -9.58
C SER A 292 33.23 39.67 -10.05
N THR A 293 33.45 39.69 -11.36
CA THR A 293 34.51 40.49 -11.96
C THR A 293 34.18 41.96 -11.73
N GLN A 294 34.49 42.45 -10.52
CA GLN A 294 34.57 43.85 -10.19
C GLN A 294 35.94 44.33 -10.68
N GLY A 295 36.09 44.29 -12.00
CA GLY A 295 37.26 44.70 -12.75
C GLY A 295 36.93 45.87 -13.66
N GLU A 296 36.15 46.83 -13.19
CA GLU A 296 36.08 48.17 -13.78
C GLU A 296 36.00 49.20 -12.65
N ARG A 297 37.17 49.76 -12.31
CA ARG A 297 37.43 51.18 -12.01
C ARG A 297 38.78 51.31 -11.29
N ASP A 298 39.85 51.17 -12.06
CA ASP A 298 41.11 51.86 -11.78
C ASP A 298 41.66 52.45 -13.10
N PHE A 299 40.84 53.31 -13.71
CA PHE A 299 41.36 54.39 -14.57
C PHE A 299 41.70 55.57 -13.66
N TYR A 300 42.75 55.43 -12.84
CA TYR A 300 43.35 56.56 -12.16
C TYR A 300 44.62 56.98 -12.91
N PHE A 301 44.46 58.08 -13.64
CA PHE A 301 45.42 59.18 -13.74
C PHE A 301 46.91 58.80 -13.85
N LEU A 302 47.39 58.62 -15.09
CA LEU A 302 48.78 58.94 -15.41
C LEU A 302 48.93 60.46 -15.48
N HIS A 303 49.34 61.07 -14.37
CA HIS A 303 49.88 62.42 -14.32
C HIS A 303 51.37 62.34 -13.96
N PHE A 304 52.22 62.74 -14.93
CA PHE A 304 53.57 63.30 -14.82
C PHE A 304 54.62 62.66 -13.88
N THR A 305 55.69 62.13 -14.48
CA THR A 305 57.01 62.80 -14.53
C THR A 305 57.76 62.40 -15.79
#